data_AF-U4Q3T5-F1
#
_entry.id   AF-U4Q3T5-F1
#
_cell.length_a   1.000
_cell.length_b   1.000
_cell.length_c   1.000
_cell.angle_alpha   90.00
_cell.angle_beta   90.00
_cell.angle_gamma   90.00
#
_symmetry.space_group_name_H-M   'P 1'
#
loop_
_entity.id
_entity.type
_entity.pdbx_description
1 polymer ?
#
loop_
_entity_poly.entity_id
_entity_poly.type
_entity_poly.pdbx_seq_one_letter_code
_entity_poly.pdbx_strand_id
1 'polypeptide(L)'
;MFAAPDGTIHLRTADHIGQPTSQAVAFPNETAKERVSGMIRVRDAFAKLRRAQISETATDQQIENLRNRLNNLYDAFVKSHGPINSDANKRLFRDDPTWPQISALEQSFDKGLSAAMAKKTGEKARAATAEKAAIFTRRTQQPYRRPTSASSAKDALATVLNDYGRINLEAMSQLYGKPVDAIVDELGPLVFKTPTGGYETADQYLSGNVKQKLAEAERAAEQDPEYRRNVNALRDVIPADIEAIDIDVKPGAPWLPANHVEDFVSHIGQGAVKPRAFYSAANAKWAITVPQVTPAAQVQWGTDRAGVDTVLSAALNGQTITIHDRTTDGKSVVNQPATDAANEKVERVWEAAPND
;
A
#
# COMPACT_ATOMS: atom_id res chain seq x y z
N MET A 1 -1.14 -24.94 7.30
CA MET A 1 -1.53 -26.28 7.78
C MET A 1 -1.80 -26.28 9.28
N PHE A 2 -2.68 -27.16 9.78
CA PHE A 2 -2.93 -27.37 11.21
C PHE A 2 -3.34 -28.83 11.47
N ALA A 3 -3.16 -29.31 12.70
CA ALA A 3 -3.62 -30.63 13.11
C ALA A 3 -5.05 -30.55 13.64
N ALA A 4 -5.97 -31.34 13.08
CA ALA A 4 -7.33 -31.49 13.56
C ALA A 4 -7.39 -32.42 14.79
N PRO A 5 -8.49 -32.41 15.57
CA PRO A 5 -8.63 -33.24 16.78
C PRO A 5 -8.51 -34.75 16.53
N ASP A 6 -8.85 -35.21 15.33
CA ASP A 6 -8.72 -36.61 14.88
C ASP A 6 -7.28 -36.98 14.46
N GLY A 7 -6.33 -36.05 14.56
CA GLY A 7 -4.93 -36.24 14.19
C GLY A 7 -4.63 -36.09 12.69
N THR A 8 -5.63 -35.75 11.87
CA THR A 8 -5.43 -35.44 10.45
C THR A 8 -4.86 -34.03 10.29
N ILE A 9 -4.06 -33.81 9.24
CA ILE A 9 -3.48 -32.49 8.95
C ILE A 9 -4.28 -31.84 7.84
N HIS A 10 -4.69 -30.60 8.07
CA HIS A 10 -5.51 -29.82 7.15
C HIS A 10 -4.77 -28.57 6.68
N LEU A 11 -4.99 -28.18 5.42
CA LEU A 11 -4.59 -26.91 4.86
C LEU A 11 -5.82 -25.98 4.81
N ARG A 12 -5.67 -24.75 5.29
CA ARG A 12 -6.75 -23.76 5.25
C ARG A 12 -6.93 -23.26 3.81
N THR A 13 -8.17 -23.24 3.35
CA THR A 13 -8.58 -22.76 2.03
C THR A 13 -9.33 -21.43 2.16
N ALA A 14 -9.68 -20.80 1.04
CA ALA A 14 -10.42 -19.55 1.05
C ALA A 14 -11.75 -19.70 1.81
N ASP A 15 -12.04 -18.77 2.71
CA ASP A 15 -13.27 -18.78 3.47
C ASP A 15 -14.47 -18.74 2.51
N HIS A 16 -15.51 -19.54 2.80
CA HIS A 16 -16.73 -19.60 2.00
C HIS A 16 -17.86 -18.97 2.80
N ILE A 17 -18.42 -17.85 2.31
CA ILE A 17 -19.50 -17.10 2.97
C ILE A 17 -19.12 -16.75 4.43
N GLY A 18 -17.88 -16.28 4.62
CA GLY A 18 -17.35 -15.93 5.95
C GLY A 18 -17.06 -17.12 6.88
N GLN A 19 -17.27 -18.36 6.43
CA GLN A 19 -16.93 -19.54 7.20
C GLN A 19 -15.54 -20.07 6.80
N PRO A 20 -14.66 -20.34 7.77
CA PRO A 20 -13.39 -20.99 7.52
C PRO A 20 -13.56 -22.34 6.84
N THR A 21 -12.83 -22.57 5.75
CA THR A 21 -12.79 -23.89 5.09
C THR A 21 -11.39 -24.49 5.14
N SER A 22 -11.29 -25.81 5.04
CA SER A 22 -10.01 -26.51 4.98
C SER A 22 -10.11 -27.83 4.23
N GLN A 23 -8.97 -28.30 3.74
CA GLN A 23 -8.85 -29.58 3.05
C GLN A 23 -7.80 -30.45 3.74
N ALA A 24 -8.10 -31.74 3.89
CA ALA A 24 -7.15 -32.71 4.42
C ALA A 24 -5.94 -32.86 3.47
N VAL A 25 -4.73 -32.87 4.03
CA VAL A 25 -3.48 -33.03 3.29
C VAL A 25 -3.15 -34.52 3.18
N ALA A 26 -3.01 -35.01 1.96
CA ALA A 26 -2.51 -36.36 1.70
C ALA A 26 -0.98 -36.37 1.72
N PHE A 27 -0.39 -37.33 2.43
CA PHE A 27 1.07 -37.51 2.50
C PHE A 27 1.52 -38.75 1.76
N PRO A 28 2.71 -38.74 1.14
CA PRO A 28 3.23 -39.89 0.40
C PRO A 28 3.62 -41.08 1.29
N ASN A 29 3.90 -40.85 2.58
CA ASN A 29 4.20 -41.88 3.57
C ASN A 29 4.04 -41.33 5.00
N GLU A 30 4.05 -42.23 6.00
CA GLU A 30 3.92 -41.85 7.41
C GLU A 30 5.06 -40.94 7.89
N THR A 31 6.30 -41.16 7.45
CA THR A 31 7.43 -40.29 7.83
C THR A 31 7.23 -38.85 7.36
N ALA A 32 6.64 -38.62 6.19
CA ALA A 32 6.30 -37.28 5.71
C ALA A 32 5.22 -36.62 6.57
N LYS A 33 4.20 -37.39 6.96
CA LYS A 33 3.14 -36.94 7.89
C LYS A 33 3.71 -36.62 9.27
N GLU A 34 4.60 -37.45 9.81
CA GLU A 34 5.29 -37.22 11.08
C GLU A 34 6.15 -35.95 11.05
N ARG A 35 6.91 -35.73 9.97
CA ARG A 35 7.69 -34.50 9.78
C ARG A 35 6.80 -33.26 9.80
N VAL A 36 5.71 -33.25 9.04
CA VAL A 36 4.79 -32.11 9.01
C VAL A 36 4.10 -31.91 10.35
N SER A 37 3.63 -32.99 10.99
CA SER A 37 3.03 -32.93 12.34
C SER A 37 3.99 -32.37 13.38
N GLY A 38 5.26 -32.81 13.35
CA GLY A 38 6.32 -32.32 14.21
C GLY A 38 6.61 -30.83 14.00
N MET A 39 6.73 -30.39 12.75
CA MET A 39 6.93 -28.97 12.41
C MET A 39 5.73 -28.10 12.84
N ILE A 40 4.49 -28.59 12.71
CA ILE A 40 3.28 -27.91 13.22
C ILE A 40 3.39 -27.73 14.74
N ARG A 41 3.78 -28.77 15.49
CA ARG A 41 3.92 -28.68 16.95
C ARG A 41 4.99 -27.67 17.37
N VAL A 42 6.14 -27.67 16.69
CA VAL A 42 7.22 -26.69 16.93
C VAL A 42 6.75 -25.28 16.62
N ARG A 43 6.10 -25.09 15.46
CA ARG A 43 5.51 -23.80 15.04
C ARG A 43 4.53 -23.28 16.08
N ASP A 44 3.60 -24.11 16.54
CA ASP A 44 2.54 -23.69 17.45
C ASP A 44 3.12 -23.33 18.83
N ALA A 45 4.14 -24.07 19.29
CA ALA A 45 4.89 -23.71 20.50
C ALA A 45 5.66 -22.40 20.33
N PHE A 46 6.32 -22.20 19.19
CA PHE A 46 7.01 -20.96 18.86
C PHE A 46 6.05 -19.77 18.82
N ALA A 47 4.89 -19.91 18.17
CA ALA A 47 3.87 -18.87 18.11
C ALA A 47 3.33 -18.50 19.50
N LYS A 48 3.11 -19.48 20.37
CA LYS A 48 2.70 -19.25 21.77
C LYS A 48 3.78 -18.50 22.56
N LEU A 49 5.04 -18.92 22.46
CA LEU A 49 6.16 -18.24 23.11
C LEU A 49 6.30 -16.80 22.61
N ARG A 50 6.27 -16.59 21.30
CA ARG A 50 6.36 -15.26 20.67
C ARG A 50 5.25 -14.34 21.17
N ARG A 51 4.01 -14.82 21.24
CA ARG A 51 2.87 -14.05 21.76
C ARG A 51 3.05 -13.69 23.23
N ALA A 52 3.56 -14.60 24.05
CA ALA A 52 3.86 -14.31 25.46
C ALA A 52 4.98 -13.27 25.61
N GLN A 53 6.00 -13.29 24.76
CA GLN A 53 7.10 -12.32 24.82
C GLN A 53 6.68 -10.87 24.53
N ILE A 54 5.60 -10.66 23.79
CA ILE A 54 5.06 -9.31 23.52
C ILE A 54 3.84 -8.95 24.39
N SER A 55 3.44 -9.85 25.30
CA SER A 55 2.34 -9.62 26.22
C SER A 55 2.81 -8.82 27.44
N GLU A 56 2.07 -7.78 27.80
CA GLU A 56 2.33 -6.98 29.01
C GLU A 56 2.05 -7.73 30.31
N THR A 57 1.17 -8.74 30.27
CA THR A 57 0.71 -9.49 31.44
C THR A 57 1.42 -10.83 31.63
N ALA A 58 2.19 -11.29 30.63
CA ALA A 58 2.95 -12.52 30.74
C ALA A 58 4.13 -12.36 31.70
N THR A 59 4.16 -13.20 32.74
CA THR A 59 5.28 -13.28 33.69
C THR A 59 6.49 -13.93 33.05
N ASP A 60 7.69 -13.61 33.56
CA ASP A 60 8.93 -14.24 33.08
C ASP A 60 8.90 -15.77 33.26
N GLN A 61 8.27 -16.27 34.33
CA GLN A 61 8.09 -17.71 34.56
C GLN A 61 7.22 -18.37 33.48
N GLN A 62 6.14 -17.72 33.03
CA GLN A 62 5.30 -18.23 31.95
C GLN A 62 6.06 -18.28 30.62
N ILE A 63 6.86 -17.24 30.34
CA ILE A 63 7.72 -17.19 29.15
C ILE A 63 8.75 -18.32 29.21
N GLU A 64 9.37 -18.57 30.37
CA GLU A 64 10.33 -19.66 30.55
C GLU A 64 9.70 -21.04 30.34
N ASN A 65 8.50 -21.27 30.89
CA ASN A 65 7.77 -22.52 30.69
C ASN A 65 7.45 -22.77 29.20
N LEU A 66 7.06 -21.72 28.46
CA LEU A 66 6.82 -21.81 27.02
C LEU A 66 8.12 -22.04 26.22
N ARG A 67 9.23 -21.44 26.65
CA ARG A 67 10.56 -21.66 26.05
C ARG A 67 11.05 -23.08 26.26
N ASN A 68 10.90 -23.63 27.46
CA ASN A 68 11.20 -25.03 27.75
C ASN A 68 10.35 -25.97 26.90
N ARG A 69 9.05 -25.65 26.72
CA ARG A 69 8.18 -26.42 25.83
C ARG A 69 8.65 -26.38 24.38
N LEU A 70 9.05 -25.21 23.87
CA LEU A 70 9.60 -25.07 22.52
C LEU A 70 10.91 -25.86 22.37
N ASN A 71 11.85 -25.75 23.32
CA ASN A 71 13.10 -26.52 23.33
C ASN A 71 12.83 -28.02 23.23
N ASN A 72 11.98 -28.56 24.11
CA ASN A 72 11.69 -29.99 24.15
C ASN A 72 11.07 -30.51 22.84
N LEU A 73 10.16 -29.75 22.23
CA LEU A 73 9.53 -30.14 20.96
C LEU A 73 10.52 -30.06 19.79
N TYR A 74 11.36 -29.02 19.77
CA TYR A 74 12.40 -28.86 18.76
C TYR A 74 13.46 -29.96 18.86
N ASP A 75 13.98 -30.23 20.06
CA ASP A 75 15.02 -31.25 20.26
C ASP A 75 14.51 -32.65 19.92
N ALA A 76 13.26 -32.97 20.28
CA ALA A 76 12.62 -34.21 19.87
C ALA A 76 12.45 -34.29 18.34
N PHE A 77 12.08 -33.19 17.69
CA PHE A 77 11.96 -33.13 16.23
C PHE A 77 13.30 -33.36 15.54
N VAL A 78 14.35 -32.62 15.94
CA VAL A 78 15.68 -32.72 15.34
C VAL A 78 16.29 -34.11 15.55
N LYS A 79 16.08 -34.73 16.72
CA LYS A 79 16.51 -36.10 17.00
C LYS A 79 15.92 -37.12 16.02
N SER A 80 14.64 -36.97 15.67
CA SER A 80 13.93 -37.94 14.81
C SER A 80 14.03 -37.63 13.32
N HIS A 81 14.15 -36.35 12.94
CA HIS A 81 13.96 -35.90 11.57
C HIS A 81 15.09 -35.00 11.04
N GLY A 82 16.10 -34.70 11.85
CA GLY A 82 17.16 -33.74 11.53
C GLY A 82 16.69 -32.28 11.58
N PRO A 83 17.56 -31.33 11.22
CA PRO A 83 17.23 -29.90 11.24
C PRO A 83 15.98 -29.57 10.40
N ILE A 84 15.16 -28.63 10.88
CA ILE A 84 13.98 -28.07 10.20
C ILE A 84 14.35 -27.58 8.80
N ASN A 85 15.51 -26.95 8.63
CA ASN A 85 15.97 -26.41 7.35
C ASN A 85 16.55 -27.45 6.39
N SER A 86 16.60 -28.74 6.77
CA SER A 86 16.98 -29.82 5.85
C SER A 86 16.01 -29.92 4.67
N ASP A 87 16.52 -30.28 3.49
CA ASP A 87 15.74 -30.31 2.23
C ASP A 87 14.47 -31.18 2.34
N ALA A 88 14.55 -32.31 3.06
CA ALA A 88 13.42 -33.20 3.28
C ALA A 88 12.29 -32.54 4.07
N ASN A 89 12.62 -31.76 5.10
CA ASN A 89 11.66 -31.02 5.91
C ASN A 89 11.13 -29.79 5.16
N LYS A 90 12.04 -28.98 4.60
CA LYS A 90 11.73 -27.79 3.82
C LYS A 90 10.76 -28.09 2.67
N ARG A 91 11.00 -29.16 1.90
CA ARG A 91 10.12 -29.52 0.78
C ARG A 91 8.68 -29.81 1.21
N LEU A 92 8.47 -30.34 2.41
CA LEU A 92 7.14 -30.70 2.90
C LEU A 92 6.38 -29.51 3.52
N PHE A 93 7.07 -28.42 3.86
CA PHE A 93 6.47 -27.31 4.61
C PHE A 93 6.64 -25.94 3.96
N ARG A 94 7.48 -25.80 2.93
CA ARG A 94 7.82 -24.49 2.31
C ARG A 94 6.62 -23.69 1.81
N ASP A 95 5.53 -24.36 1.43
CA ASP A 95 4.33 -23.72 0.89
C ASP A 95 3.37 -23.26 2.03
N ASP A 96 3.67 -23.58 3.29
CA ASP A 96 2.97 -23.04 4.43
C ASP A 96 3.38 -21.57 4.64
N PRO A 97 2.44 -20.61 4.80
CA PRO A 97 2.76 -19.21 5.03
C PRO A 97 3.64 -18.94 6.25
N THR A 98 3.67 -19.87 7.20
CA THR A 98 4.49 -19.77 8.42
C THR A 98 5.89 -20.38 8.28
N TRP A 99 6.23 -20.96 7.12
CA TRP A 99 7.56 -21.53 6.86
C TRP A 99 8.73 -20.59 7.22
N PRO A 100 8.74 -19.30 6.80
CA PRO A 100 9.85 -18.40 7.16
C PRO A 100 10.07 -18.28 8.66
N GLN A 101 9.00 -18.41 9.46
CA GLN A 101 9.05 -18.28 10.91
C GLN A 101 9.75 -19.46 11.57
N ILE A 102 9.42 -20.69 11.16
CA ILE A 102 10.07 -21.89 11.69
C ILE A 102 11.48 -22.08 11.13
N SER A 103 11.72 -21.65 9.88
CA SER A 103 13.04 -21.69 9.28
C SER A 103 14.03 -20.81 10.05
N ALA A 104 13.58 -19.66 10.56
CA ALA A 104 14.37 -18.75 11.38
C ALA A 104 14.69 -19.27 12.80
N LEU A 105 14.17 -20.43 13.21
CA LEU A 105 14.57 -21.10 14.45
C LEU A 105 15.98 -21.69 14.37
N GLU A 106 16.51 -21.85 13.17
CA GLU A 106 17.82 -22.42 12.89
C GLU A 106 18.74 -21.39 12.25
N GLN A 107 19.84 -21.09 12.92
CA GLN A 107 20.93 -20.24 12.44
C GLN A 107 22.07 -21.11 11.92
N SER A 108 22.92 -20.51 11.07
CA SER A 108 24.13 -21.17 10.57
C SER A 108 23.86 -22.57 9.98
N PHE A 109 22.70 -22.76 9.34
CA PHE A 109 22.31 -24.06 8.83
C PHE A 109 23.29 -24.53 7.76
N ASP A 110 23.81 -25.73 7.99
CA ASP A 110 24.70 -26.42 7.09
C ASP A 110 24.04 -27.73 6.66
N LYS A 111 23.83 -27.88 5.36
CA LYS A 111 23.20 -29.06 4.76
C LYS A 111 24.02 -30.35 4.95
N GLY A 112 25.30 -30.23 5.32
CA GLY A 112 26.22 -31.36 5.41
C GLY A 112 26.51 -31.99 4.05
N LEU A 113 27.08 -33.19 4.08
CA LEU A 113 27.40 -33.97 2.90
C LEU A 113 26.92 -35.40 3.08
N SER A 114 25.96 -35.84 2.26
CA SER A 114 25.43 -37.20 2.31
C SER A 114 26.51 -38.22 1.93
N ALA A 115 26.41 -39.45 2.44
CA ALA A 115 27.36 -40.52 2.11
C ALA A 115 27.45 -40.79 0.60
N ALA A 116 26.33 -40.66 -0.12
CA ALA A 116 26.29 -40.81 -1.57
C ALA A 116 27.06 -39.70 -2.30
N MET A 117 26.96 -38.45 -1.82
CA MET A 117 27.66 -37.32 -2.42
C MET A 117 29.14 -37.29 -2.03
N ALA A 118 29.46 -37.64 -0.78
CA ALA A 118 30.80 -37.84 -0.28
C ALA A 118 31.60 -38.84 -1.14
N LYS A 119 30.97 -39.98 -1.49
CA LYS A 119 31.57 -40.97 -2.39
C LYS A 119 31.86 -40.44 -3.80
N LYS A 120 31.07 -39.49 -4.31
CA LYS A 120 31.27 -38.87 -5.63
C LYS A 120 32.34 -37.77 -5.63
N THR A 121 32.46 -37.05 -4.53
CA THR A 121 33.33 -35.87 -4.39
C THR A 121 34.69 -36.22 -3.77
N GLY A 122 34.84 -37.40 -3.16
CA GLY A 122 36.05 -37.80 -2.45
C GLY A 122 36.16 -37.18 -1.04
N GLU A 123 35.15 -36.43 -0.60
CA GLU A 123 35.09 -35.81 0.71
C GLU A 123 34.49 -36.75 1.78
N LYS A 124 34.62 -36.40 3.06
CA LYS A 124 34.00 -37.15 4.17
C LYS A 124 32.53 -36.78 4.33
N ALA A 125 31.68 -37.78 4.53
CA ALA A 125 30.28 -37.55 4.87
C ALA A 125 30.16 -36.75 6.16
N ARG A 126 29.25 -35.79 6.20
CA ARG A 126 28.99 -34.94 7.36
C ARG A 126 27.49 -34.74 7.54
N ALA A 127 27.02 -34.86 8.76
CA ALA A 127 25.61 -34.63 9.07
C ALA A 127 25.23 -33.16 8.84
N ALA A 128 23.96 -32.92 8.52
CA ALA A 128 23.42 -31.57 8.53
C ALA A 128 23.41 -31.02 9.96
N THR A 129 23.77 -29.76 10.14
CA THR A 129 23.84 -29.08 11.43
C THR A 129 23.14 -27.73 11.40
N ALA A 130 22.60 -27.30 12.53
CA ALA A 130 22.03 -25.97 12.73
C ALA A 130 22.26 -25.53 14.17
N GLU A 131 22.38 -24.22 14.37
CA GLU A 131 22.44 -23.59 15.68
C GLU A 131 21.04 -23.09 16.07
N LYS A 132 20.64 -23.27 17.33
CA LYS A 132 19.36 -22.75 17.83
C LYS A 132 19.39 -21.22 17.80
N ALA A 133 18.32 -20.61 17.29
CA ALA A 133 18.14 -19.17 17.36
C ALA A 133 18.03 -18.66 18.82
N ALA A 134 18.28 -17.36 19.02
CA ALA A 134 18.32 -16.74 20.35
C ALA A 134 17.03 -16.91 21.19
N ILE A 135 15.87 -17.16 20.56
CA ILE A 135 14.60 -17.36 21.27
C ILE A 135 14.60 -18.59 22.17
N PHE A 136 15.46 -19.58 21.88
CA PHE A 136 15.61 -20.79 22.68
C PHE A 136 16.35 -20.57 24.02
N THR A 137 17.02 -19.43 24.19
CA THR A 137 17.84 -19.15 25.39
C THR A 137 17.48 -17.85 26.10
N ARG A 138 16.93 -16.86 25.39
CA ARG A 138 16.56 -15.57 26.00
C ARG A 138 15.29 -14.98 25.38
N ARG A 139 14.74 -13.97 26.05
CA ARG A 139 13.66 -13.14 25.48
C ARG A 139 14.24 -12.31 24.34
N THR A 140 13.61 -12.39 23.16
CA THR A 140 14.03 -11.68 21.94
C THR A 140 13.07 -10.57 21.55
N GLN A 141 11.87 -10.54 22.14
CA GLN A 141 10.88 -9.48 21.97
C GLN A 141 10.37 -9.04 23.33
N GLN A 142 10.07 -7.75 23.46
CA GLN A 142 9.43 -7.18 24.64
C GLN A 142 8.13 -6.48 24.23
N PRO A 143 7.16 -6.32 25.15
CA PRO A 143 5.98 -5.52 24.89
C PRO A 143 6.44 -4.10 24.59
N TYR A 144 5.77 -3.42 23.66
CA TYR A 144 6.00 -2.00 23.51
C TYR A 144 5.65 -1.31 24.82
N ARG A 145 6.62 -0.63 25.43
CA ARG A 145 6.38 0.23 26.57
C ARG A 145 6.55 1.65 26.09
N ARG A 146 5.48 2.43 26.20
CA ARG A 146 5.51 3.85 25.88
C ARG A 146 6.67 4.51 26.65
N PRO A 147 7.55 5.27 25.98
CA PRO A 147 8.56 6.07 26.67
C PRO A 147 7.88 6.97 27.71
N THR A 148 8.36 6.93 28.95
CA THR A 148 7.87 7.79 30.03
C THR A 148 8.68 9.07 30.18
N SER A 149 9.79 9.18 29.46
CA SER A 149 10.63 10.37 29.38
C SER A 149 11.29 10.46 28.01
N ALA A 150 11.67 11.67 27.62
CA ALA A 150 12.43 11.95 26.41
C ALA A 150 13.79 12.58 26.76
N SER A 151 14.84 12.24 26.00
CA SER A 151 16.18 12.82 26.14
C SER A 151 16.41 14.08 25.31
N SER A 152 15.53 14.35 24.34
CA SER A 152 15.60 15.51 23.46
C SER A 152 14.21 15.95 23.02
N ALA A 153 14.10 17.17 22.50
CA ALA A 153 12.86 17.68 21.93
C ALA A 153 12.40 16.85 20.71
N LYS A 154 13.35 16.30 19.93
CA LYS A 154 13.05 15.40 18.80
C LYS A 154 12.46 14.06 19.26
N ASP A 155 13.00 13.47 20.33
CA ASP A 155 12.46 12.23 20.90
C ASP A 155 11.04 12.45 21.45
N ALA A 156 10.83 13.59 22.10
CA ALA A 156 9.51 14.00 22.59
C ALA A 156 8.53 14.19 21.43
N LEU A 157 8.96 14.86 20.35
CA LEU A 157 8.15 15.10 19.16
C LEU A 157 7.75 13.77 18.51
N ALA A 158 8.71 12.86 18.30
CA ALA A 158 8.44 11.56 17.69
C ALA A 158 7.45 10.72 18.53
N THR A 159 7.61 10.73 19.86
CA THR A 159 6.69 10.03 20.78
C THR A 159 5.28 10.62 20.71
N VAL A 160 5.16 11.95 20.73
CA VAL A 160 3.87 12.65 20.68
C VAL A 160 3.18 12.50 19.31
N LEU A 161 3.93 12.55 18.21
CA LEU A 161 3.37 12.29 16.88
C LEU A 161 2.86 10.85 16.76
N ASN A 162 3.56 9.87 17.32
CA ASN A 162 3.11 8.48 17.35
C ASN A 162 1.81 8.30 18.18
N ASP A 163 1.68 9.04 19.28
CA ASP A 163 0.51 8.93 20.18
C ASP A 163 -0.72 9.69 19.67
N TYR A 164 -0.53 10.91 19.14
CA TYR A 164 -1.63 11.85 18.84
C TYR A 164 -1.80 12.18 17.36
N GLY A 165 -0.83 11.83 16.50
CA GLY A 165 -0.81 12.18 15.08
C GLY A 165 -0.60 13.67 14.79
N ARG A 166 -0.30 14.47 15.81
CA ARG A 166 -0.10 15.94 15.71
C ARG A 166 0.84 16.43 16.80
N ILE A 167 1.37 17.64 16.63
CA ILE A 167 2.17 18.30 17.66
C ILE A 167 1.29 18.60 18.87
N ASN A 168 1.77 18.23 20.05
CA ASN A 168 1.18 18.58 21.35
C ASN A 168 2.32 19.02 22.29
N LEU A 169 2.54 20.33 22.35
CA LEU A 169 3.66 20.92 23.10
C LEU A 169 3.57 20.67 24.60
N GLU A 170 2.36 20.56 25.17
CA GLU A 170 2.17 20.22 26.58
C GLU A 170 2.63 18.78 26.86
N ALA A 171 2.21 17.82 26.03
CA ALA A 171 2.65 16.43 26.18
C ALA A 171 4.17 16.29 25.97
N MET A 172 4.75 17.05 25.04
CA MET A 172 6.20 17.09 24.83
C MET A 172 6.93 17.67 26.06
N SER A 173 6.39 18.75 26.64
CA SER A 173 6.92 19.36 27.86
C SER A 173 6.88 18.38 29.04
N GLN A 174 5.79 17.63 29.20
CA GLN A 174 5.67 16.61 30.25
C GLN A 174 6.67 15.45 30.06
N LEU A 175 6.90 14.99 28.82
CA LEU A 175 7.83 13.90 28.54
C LEU A 175 9.30 14.33 28.67
N TYR A 176 9.65 15.53 28.22
CA TYR A 176 11.03 15.99 28.19
C TYR A 176 11.44 16.74 29.47
N GLY A 177 10.47 17.29 30.21
CA GLY A 177 10.72 18.07 31.42
C GLY A 177 11.27 19.48 31.15
N LYS A 178 11.12 20.02 29.93
CA LYS A 178 11.52 21.38 29.55
C LYS A 178 10.30 22.27 29.26
N PRO A 179 10.40 23.59 29.46
CA PRO A 179 9.35 24.52 29.08
C PRO A 179 9.16 24.53 27.55
N VAL A 180 7.93 24.82 27.12
CA VAL A 180 7.52 24.77 25.71
C VAL A 180 8.42 25.62 24.81
N ASP A 181 8.78 26.84 25.21
CA ASP A 181 9.60 27.73 24.38
C ASP A 181 10.99 27.12 24.11
N ALA A 182 11.62 26.54 25.14
CA ALA A 182 12.91 25.86 24.98
C ALA A 182 12.81 24.61 24.09
N ILE A 183 11.66 23.93 24.09
CA ILE A 183 11.39 22.78 23.21
C ILE A 183 11.26 23.25 21.76
N VAL A 184 10.50 24.31 21.51
CA VAL A 184 10.33 24.90 20.17
C VAL A 184 11.68 25.39 19.63
N ASP A 185 12.46 26.08 20.46
CA ASP A 185 13.82 26.53 20.11
C ASP A 185 14.74 25.36 19.74
N GLU A 186 14.72 24.28 20.54
CA GLU A 186 15.52 23.08 20.29
C GLU A 186 15.11 22.34 19.01
N LEU A 187 13.81 22.33 18.68
CA LEU A 187 13.30 21.74 17.43
C LEU A 187 13.70 22.56 16.20
N GLY A 188 13.80 23.88 16.35
CA GLY A 188 14.19 24.81 15.30
C GLY A 188 13.42 24.53 14.01
N PRO A 189 14.10 24.21 12.87
CA PRO A 189 13.51 24.04 11.55
C PRO A 189 12.50 22.90 11.42
N LEU A 190 12.41 21.99 12.40
CA LEU A 190 11.51 20.84 12.34
C LEU A 190 10.04 21.17 12.57
N VAL A 191 9.74 22.33 13.16
CA VAL A 191 8.39 22.78 13.45
C VAL A 191 8.22 24.25 13.08
N PHE A 192 7.02 24.61 12.64
CA PHE A 192 6.65 25.98 12.31
C PHE A 192 5.37 26.37 13.04
N LYS A 193 5.37 27.57 13.62
CA LYS A 193 4.17 28.18 14.19
C LYS A 193 3.27 28.64 13.05
N THR A 194 2.00 28.26 13.08
CA THR A 194 1.02 28.68 12.07
C THR A 194 0.45 30.05 12.43
N PRO A 195 0.03 30.88 11.45
CA PRO A 195 -0.65 32.15 11.73
C PRO A 195 -1.95 32.00 12.55
N THR A 196 -2.51 30.80 12.61
CA THR A 196 -3.67 30.45 13.46
C THR A 196 -3.31 30.16 14.92
N GLY A 197 -2.01 30.22 15.27
CA GLY A 197 -1.50 30.05 16.64
C GLY A 197 -1.10 28.61 17.03
N GLY A 198 -1.21 27.66 16.10
CA GLY A 198 -0.80 26.27 16.30
C GLY A 198 0.65 26.01 15.88
N TYR A 199 1.07 24.74 15.93
CA TYR A 199 2.34 24.29 15.38
C TYR A 199 2.12 23.11 14.43
N GLU A 200 2.82 23.15 13.31
CA GLU A 200 2.88 22.07 12.32
C GLU A 200 4.32 21.57 12.18
N THR A 201 4.49 20.31 11.79
CA THR A 201 5.82 19.80 11.41
C THR A 201 6.25 20.46 10.11
N ALA A 202 7.56 20.49 9.84
CA ALA A 202 8.10 20.99 8.57
C ALA A 202 7.45 20.30 7.37
N ASP A 203 7.29 18.97 7.42
CA ASP A 203 6.66 18.18 6.34
C ASP A 203 5.21 18.60 6.06
N GLN A 204 4.46 18.98 7.10
CA GLN A 204 3.08 19.45 6.97
C GLN A 204 3.04 20.91 6.49
N TYR A 205 3.87 21.77 7.09
CA TYR A 205 3.83 23.20 6.84
C TYR A 205 4.35 23.53 5.42
N LEU A 206 5.45 22.89 4.99
CA LEU A 206 6.13 23.13 3.72
C LEU A 206 5.58 22.27 2.56
N SER A 207 4.39 21.72 2.71
CA SER A 207 3.70 20.95 1.65
C SER A 207 2.27 21.44 1.40
N GLY A 208 1.66 20.93 0.34
CA GLY A 208 0.33 21.35 -0.10
C GLY A 208 0.36 22.68 -0.87
N ASN A 209 -0.62 23.54 -0.63
CA ASN A 209 -0.70 24.85 -1.30
C ASN A 209 0.30 25.85 -0.68
N VAL A 210 1.58 25.66 -0.98
CA VAL A 210 2.69 26.46 -0.43
C VAL A 210 2.62 27.94 -0.84
N LYS A 211 2.05 28.26 -2.00
CA LYS A 211 1.82 29.65 -2.45
C LYS A 211 0.81 30.38 -1.56
N GLN A 212 -0.32 29.72 -1.26
CA GLN A 212 -1.30 30.27 -0.32
C GLN A 212 -0.69 30.43 1.08
N LYS A 213 0.01 29.41 1.57
CA LYS A 213 0.68 29.47 2.88
C LYS A 213 1.74 30.57 2.94
N LEU A 214 2.46 30.83 1.85
CA LEU A 214 3.41 31.95 1.77
C LEU A 214 2.70 33.29 1.93
N ALA A 215 1.61 33.50 1.20
CA ALA A 215 0.83 34.74 1.28
C ALA A 215 0.21 34.95 2.69
N GLU A 216 -0.14 33.88 3.40
CA GLU A 216 -0.56 33.94 4.80
C GLU A 216 0.61 34.27 5.74
N ALA A 217 1.77 33.65 5.54
CA ALA A 217 2.98 33.90 6.34
C ALA A 217 3.52 35.33 6.15
N GLU A 218 3.48 35.87 4.94
CA GLU A 218 3.91 37.26 4.65
C GLU A 218 3.02 38.27 5.37
N ARG A 219 1.70 38.10 5.33
CA ARG A 219 0.75 38.95 6.08
C ARG A 219 0.97 38.84 7.59
N ALA A 220 1.25 37.65 8.10
CA ALA A 220 1.56 37.47 9.52
C ALA A 220 2.90 38.15 9.91
N ALA A 221 3.90 38.10 9.02
CA ALA A 221 5.22 38.70 9.22
C ALA A 221 5.22 40.24 9.25
N GLU A 222 4.19 40.89 8.69
CA GLU A 222 3.97 42.34 8.83
C GLU A 222 3.62 42.73 10.27
N GLN A 223 2.93 41.85 11.00
CA GLN A 223 2.46 42.09 12.37
C GLN A 223 3.43 41.54 13.40
N ASP A 224 4.02 40.36 13.13
CA ASP A 224 4.93 39.66 14.03
C ASP A 224 6.17 39.16 13.27
N PRO A 225 7.36 39.76 13.52
CA PRO A 225 8.61 39.38 12.84
C PRO A 225 9.01 37.91 12.99
N GLU A 226 8.46 37.16 13.95
CA GLU A 226 8.71 35.71 14.13
C GLU A 226 8.41 34.92 12.84
N TYR A 227 7.36 35.31 12.11
CA TYR A 227 6.94 34.63 10.87
C TYR A 227 7.87 34.86 9.67
N ARG A 228 8.89 35.73 9.77
CA ARG A 228 9.90 35.88 8.70
C ARG A 228 10.61 34.56 8.40
N ARG A 229 10.80 33.73 9.42
CA ARG A 229 11.36 32.38 9.28
C ARG A 229 10.46 31.50 8.40
N ASN A 230 9.14 31.57 8.58
CA ASN A 230 8.18 30.83 7.77
C ASN A 230 8.21 31.28 6.31
N VAL A 231 8.25 32.60 6.07
CA VAL A 231 8.35 33.19 4.73
C VAL A 231 9.58 32.67 3.98
N ASN A 232 10.74 32.69 4.63
CA ASN A 232 11.97 32.19 4.02
C ASN A 232 11.87 30.70 3.67
N ALA A 233 11.43 29.87 4.61
CA ALA A 233 11.29 28.43 4.39
C ALA A 233 10.28 28.08 3.29
N LEU A 234 9.17 28.82 3.20
CA LEU A 234 8.16 28.62 2.15
C LEU A 234 8.67 29.04 0.77
N ARG A 235 9.45 30.13 0.67
CA ARG A 235 10.06 30.57 -0.59
C ARG A 235 11.01 29.52 -1.16
N ASP A 236 11.75 28.83 -0.30
CA ASP A 236 12.71 27.79 -0.71
C ASP A 236 12.03 26.53 -1.30
N VAL A 237 10.75 26.30 -1.00
CA VAL A 237 9.99 25.10 -1.43
C VAL A 237 8.93 25.40 -2.50
N ILE A 238 8.84 26.64 -2.99
CA ILE A 238 7.90 26.96 -4.07
C ILE A 238 8.35 26.23 -5.34
N PRO A 239 7.50 25.37 -5.93
CA PRO A 239 7.80 24.75 -7.21
C PRO A 239 7.83 25.81 -8.30
N ALA A 240 8.62 25.55 -9.34
CA ALA A 240 8.61 26.38 -10.53
C ALA A 240 7.20 26.44 -11.14
N ASP A 241 6.86 27.60 -11.70
CA ASP A 241 5.63 27.72 -12.48
C ASP A 241 5.75 26.84 -13.72
N ILE A 242 4.67 26.11 -14.02
CA ILE A 242 4.56 25.31 -15.24
C ILE A 242 3.93 26.22 -16.29
N GLU A 243 4.56 26.32 -17.45
CA GLU A 243 3.99 27.07 -18.58
C GLU A 243 2.75 26.34 -19.11
N ALA A 244 1.78 27.06 -19.66
CA ALA A 244 0.54 26.48 -20.18
C ALA A 244 0.80 25.32 -21.16
N ILE A 245 1.78 25.47 -22.04
CA ILE A 245 2.20 24.48 -23.03
C ILE A 245 2.74 23.17 -22.42
N ASP A 246 3.20 23.21 -21.18
CA ASP A 246 3.70 22.05 -20.44
C ASP A 246 2.59 21.34 -19.62
N ILE A 247 1.34 21.83 -19.69
CA ILE A 247 0.19 21.25 -19.01
C ILE A 247 -0.63 20.42 -20.00
N ASP A 248 -0.41 19.10 -20.01
CA ASP A 248 -1.25 18.17 -20.76
C ASP A 248 -2.50 17.78 -19.94
N VAL A 249 -3.67 18.22 -20.39
CA VAL A 249 -4.97 17.91 -19.77
C VAL A 249 -5.80 17.07 -20.72
N LYS A 250 -6.04 15.80 -20.34
CA LYS A 250 -7.03 14.98 -21.03
C LYS A 250 -8.44 15.57 -20.84
N PRO A 251 -9.27 15.71 -21.91
CA PRO A 251 -10.63 16.24 -21.81
C PRO A 251 -11.51 15.60 -20.73
N GLY A 252 -11.27 14.33 -20.44
CA GLY A 252 -11.99 13.54 -19.45
C GLY A 252 -11.50 13.68 -18.00
N ALA A 253 -10.54 14.56 -17.72
CA ALA A 253 -9.94 14.64 -16.38
C ALA A 253 -11.01 14.95 -15.31
N PRO A 254 -11.08 14.17 -14.22
CA PRO A 254 -12.18 14.25 -13.25
C PRO A 254 -12.13 15.51 -12.39
N TRP A 255 -10.98 16.19 -12.34
CA TRP A 255 -10.78 17.42 -11.59
C TRP A 255 -11.14 18.67 -12.41
N LEU A 256 -11.44 18.53 -13.70
CA LEU A 256 -11.84 19.67 -14.53
C LEU A 256 -13.18 20.24 -14.04
N PRO A 257 -13.26 21.56 -13.83
CA PRO A 257 -14.52 22.23 -13.61
C PRO A 257 -15.49 22.01 -14.78
N ALA A 258 -16.76 21.75 -14.48
CA ALA A 258 -17.78 21.43 -15.48
C ALA A 258 -17.94 22.53 -16.55
N ASN A 259 -17.76 23.80 -16.19
CA ASN A 259 -17.81 24.91 -17.13
C ASN A 259 -16.74 24.82 -18.23
N HIS A 260 -15.53 24.34 -17.92
CA HIS A 260 -14.49 24.16 -18.94
C HIS A 260 -14.81 23.01 -19.89
N VAL A 261 -15.44 21.94 -19.38
CA VAL A 261 -15.95 20.85 -20.23
C VAL A 261 -17.12 21.33 -21.10
N GLU A 262 -18.01 22.18 -20.58
CA GLU A 262 -19.07 22.83 -21.36
C GLU A 262 -18.49 23.71 -22.49
N ASP A 263 -17.49 24.52 -22.19
CA ASP A 263 -16.83 25.38 -23.17
C ASP A 263 -16.16 24.55 -24.28
N PHE A 264 -15.49 23.44 -23.92
CA PHE A 264 -14.92 22.50 -24.87
C PHE A 264 -15.99 21.83 -25.76
N VAL A 265 -17.09 21.33 -25.16
CA VAL A 265 -18.22 20.76 -25.91
C VAL A 265 -18.85 21.80 -26.85
N SER A 266 -18.95 23.05 -26.41
CA SER A 266 -19.47 24.15 -27.22
C SER A 266 -18.54 24.47 -28.40
N HIS A 267 -17.22 24.43 -28.17
CA HIS A 267 -16.20 24.63 -29.20
C HIS A 267 -16.29 23.55 -30.29
N ILE A 268 -16.39 22.28 -29.90
CA ILE A 268 -16.48 21.15 -30.84
C ILE A 268 -17.83 21.11 -31.56
N GLY A 269 -18.95 21.27 -30.83
CA GLY A 269 -20.30 21.21 -31.40
C GLY A 269 -20.70 22.43 -32.22
N GLN A 270 -20.03 23.58 -32.00
CA GLN A 270 -20.28 24.88 -32.66
C GLN A 270 -21.74 25.36 -32.57
N GLY A 271 -22.53 24.81 -31.64
CA GLY A 271 -23.94 25.12 -31.46
C GLY A 271 -24.16 26.44 -30.73
N ALA A 272 -25.29 27.12 -31.00
CA ALA A 272 -25.65 28.36 -30.33
C ALA A 272 -26.28 28.15 -28.94
N VAL A 273 -26.69 26.91 -28.62
CA VAL A 273 -27.30 26.55 -27.33
C VAL A 273 -26.23 25.98 -26.41
N LYS A 274 -26.13 26.53 -25.21
CA LYS A 274 -25.11 26.14 -24.22
C LYS A 274 -25.26 24.65 -23.83
N PRO A 275 -24.20 23.84 -23.94
CA PRO A 275 -24.20 22.46 -23.47
C PRO A 275 -24.20 22.40 -21.94
N ARG A 276 -24.41 21.20 -21.40
CA ARG A 276 -24.26 20.93 -19.95
C ARG A 276 -23.30 19.77 -19.76
N ALA A 277 -22.43 19.87 -18.76
CA ALA A 277 -21.54 18.80 -18.37
C ALA A 277 -21.64 18.54 -16.87
N PHE A 278 -21.51 17.28 -16.47
CA PHE A 278 -21.47 16.88 -15.06
C PHE A 278 -20.59 15.65 -14.89
N TYR A 279 -19.67 15.69 -13.92
CA TYR A 279 -18.89 14.52 -13.54
C TYR A 279 -19.55 13.76 -12.39
N SER A 280 -19.85 12.48 -12.64
CA SER A 280 -20.40 11.56 -11.64
C SER A 280 -19.27 10.77 -10.99
N ALA A 281 -18.92 11.13 -9.76
CA ALA A 281 -17.91 10.41 -8.97
C ALA A 281 -18.31 8.95 -8.66
N ALA A 282 -19.62 8.64 -8.60
CA ALA A 282 -20.12 7.31 -8.27
C ALA A 282 -19.77 6.24 -9.30
N ASN A 283 -19.61 6.62 -10.57
CA ASN A 283 -19.26 5.72 -11.66
C ASN A 283 -18.04 6.21 -12.47
N ALA A 284 -17.38 7.27 -12.00
CA ALA A 284 -16.23 7.91 -12.62
C ALA A 284 -16.46 8.31 -14.09
N LYS A 285 -17.64 8.89 -14.40
CA LYS A 285 -18.00 9.27 -15.77
C LYS A 285 -18.45 10.72 -15.91
N TRP A 286 -18.09 11.31 -17.03
CA TRP A 286 -18.69 12.55 -17.53
C TRP A 286 -20.01 12.24 -18.24
N ALA A 287 -21.06 12.95 -17.83
CA ALA A 287 -22.32 13.03 -18.53
C ALA A 287 -22.43 14.41 -19.20
N ILE A 288 -22.68 14.42 -20.50
CA ILE A 288 -22.84 15.65 -21.28
C ILE A 288 -24.21 15.71 -21.95
N THR A 289 -24.71 16.92 -22.14
CA THR A 289 -25.86 17.20 -23.00
C THR A 289 -25.41 18.16 -24.08
N VAL A 290 -25.53 17.73 -25.34
CA VAL A 290 -25.17 18.53 -26.52
C VAL A 290 -26.47 18.90 -27.25
N PRO A 291 -27.10 20.05 -26.92
CA PRO A 291 -28.44 20.38 -27.40
C PRO A 291 -28.49 20.71 -28.89
N GLN A 292 -27.39 21.23 -29.44
CA GLN A 292 -27.27 21.56 -30.86
C GLN A 292 -25.86 21.29 -31.37
N VAL A 293 -25.78 20.77 -32.60
CA VAL A 293 -24.54 20.53 -33.35
C VAL A 293 -24.74 21.11 -34.74
N THR A 294 -23.78 21.90 -35.22
CA THR A 294 -23.87 22.44 -36.58
C THR A 294 -23.58 21.35 -37.61
N PRO A 295 -24.09 21.45 -38.86
CA PRO A 295 -23.73 20.51 -39.92
C PRO A 295 -22.21 20.43 -40.17
N ALA A 296 -21.51 21.56 -40.04
CA ALA A 296 -20.05 21.61 -40.16
C ALA A 296 -19.36 20.80 -39.05
N ALA A 297 -19.78 20.97 -37.79
CA ALA A 297 -19.29 20.19 -36.67
C ALA A 297 -19.61 18.69 -36.81
N GLN A 298 -20.80 18.35 -37.31
CA GLN A 298 -21.19 16.95 -37.55
C GLN A 298 -20.28 16.29 -38.60
N VAL A 299 -19.93 16.98 -39.68
CA VAL A 299 -19.00 16.46 -40.70
C VAL A 299 -17.57 16.35 -40.16
N GLN A 300 -17.15 17.31 -39.36
CA GLN A 300 -15.79 17.36 -38.83
C GLN A 300 -15.54 16.33 -37.72
N TRP A 301 -16.47 16.20 -36.77
CA TRP A 301 -16.30 15.48 -35.51
C TRP A 301 -17.19 14.24 -35.37
N GLY A 302 -18.16 14.04 -36.25
CA GLY A 302 -19.04 12.88 -36.25
C GLY A 302 -18.84 11.98 -37.47
N THR A 303 -19.67 10.95 -37.56
CA THR A 303 -19.85 10.10 -38.74
C THR A 303 -21.34 9.89 -38.99
N ASP A 304 -21.70 9.25 -40.11
CA ASP A 304 -23.10 8.88 -40.38
C ASP A 304 -23.66 7.87 -39.36
N ARG A 305 -22.77 7.19 -38.62
CA ARG A 305 -23.11 6.10 -37.69
C ARG A 305 -22.85 6.46 -36.22
N ALA A 306 -22.24 7.62 -35.94
CA ALA A 306 -21.99 8.14 -34.60
C ALA A 306 -22.05 9.69 -34.61
N GLY A 307 -22.99 10.25 -33.83
CA GLY A 307 -23.13 11.70 -33.67
C GLY A 307 -21.99 12.32 -32.86
N VAL A 308 -21.82 13.64 -32.97
CA VAL A 308 -20.81 14.39 -32.21
C VAL A 308 -20.98 14.24 -30.70
N ASP A 309 -22.21 14.13 -30.21
CA ASP A 309 -22.53 13.83 -28.81
C ASP A 309 -21.97 12.49 -28.34
N THR A 310 -22.07 11.47 -29.20
CA THR A 310 -21.55 10.12 -28.94
C THR A 310 -20.03 10.12 -28.95
N VAL A 311 -19.41 10.80 -29.93
CA VAL A 311 -17.95 10.95 -30.03
C VAL A 311 -17.38 11.72 -28.84
N LEU A 312 -17.97 12.86 -28.48
CA LEU A 312 -17.56 13.65 -27.31
C LEU A 312 -17.71 12.86 -26.00
N SER A 313 -18.82 12.15 -25.82
CA SER A 313 -19.03 11.32 -24.63
C SER A 313 -17.99 10.20 -24.54
N ALA A 314 -17.67 9.55 -25.66
CA ALA A 314 -16.62 8.53 -25.71
C ALA A 314 -15.23 9.11 -25.38
N ALA A 315 -14.89 10.27 -25.97
CA ALA A 315 -13.63 10.96 -25.73
C ALA A 315 -13.46 11.40 -24.27
N LEU A 316 -14.49 11.99 -23.66
CA LEU A 316 -14.46 12.43 -22.26
C LEU A 316 -14.39 11.26 -21.26
N ASN A 317 -14.79 10.06 -21.66
CA ASN A 317 -14.82 8.89 -20.79
C ASN A 317 -13.73 7.85 -21.13
N GLY A 318 -12.82 8.15 -22.07
CA GLY A 318 -11.78 7.20 -22.47
C GLY A 318 -12.33 5.91 -23.07
N GLN A 319 -13.49 5.97 -23.73
CA GLN A 319 -14.17 4.79 -24.27
C GLN A 319 -13.99 4.71 -25.79
N THR A 320 -13.91 3.49 -26.31
CA THR A 320 -14.00 3.22 -27.74
C THR A 320 -15.46 3.06 -28.15
N ILE A 321 -15.82 3.56 -29.33
CA ILE A 321 -17.12 3.32 -29.96
C ILE A 321 -17.05 1.98 -30.69
N THR A 322 -18.10 1.17 -30.62
CA THR A 322 -18.25 -0.06 -31.42
C THR A 322 -19.59 -0.04 -32.13
N ILE A 323 -19.56 -0.08 -33.47
CA ILE A 323 -20.76 -0.01 -34.31
C ILE A 323 -21.09 -1.41 -34.80
N HIS A 324 -22.35 -1.78 -34.66
CA HIS A 324 -22.87 -3.06 -35.13
C HIS A 324 -23.87 -2.87 -36.27
N ASP A 325 -23.82 -3.77 -37.24
CA ASP A 325 -24.84 -3.94 -38.27
C ASP A 325 -25.70 -5.17 -37.97
N ARG A 326 -26.96 -5.09 -38.35
CA ARG A 326 -27.89 -6.21 -38.26
C ARG A 326 -27.97 -6.91 -39.61
N THR A 327 -27.62 -8.20 -39.65
CA THR A 327 -27.75 -9.01 -40.86
C THR A 327 -29.22 -9.32 -41.15
N THR A 328 -29.51 -9.76 -42.37
CA THR A 328 -30.86 -10.21 -42.81
C THR A 328 -31.44 -11.30 -41.92
N ASP A 329 -30.58 -12.10 -41.28
CA ASP A 329 -30.95 -13.19 -40.37
C ASP A 329 -31.12 -12.70 -38.91
N GLY A 330 -31.06 -11.40 -38.67
CA GLY A 330 -31.26 -10.77 -37.36
C GLY A 330 -30.07 -10.83 -36.40
N LYS A 331 -28.89 -11.31 -36.85
CA LYS A 331 -27.67 -11.34 -36.03
C LYS A 331 -26.95 -9.98 -36.06
N SER A 332 -26.39 -9.59 -34.93
CA SER A 332 -25.57 -8.38 -34.78
C SER A 332 -24.11 -8.71 -35.09
N VAL A 333 -23.52 -8.04 -36.07
CA VAL A 333 -22.12 -8.20 -36.48
C VAL A 333 -21.42 -6.86 -36.36
N VAL A 334 -20.19 -6.83 -35.86
CA VAL A 334 -19.40 -5.60 -35.75
C VAL A 334 -19.08 -5.09 -37.15
N ASN A 335 -19.39 -3.82 -37.41
CA ASN A 335 -18.96 -3.12 -38.60
C ASN A 335 -17.59 -2.49 -38.29
N GLN A 336 -16.52 -3.18 -38.69
CA GLN A 336 -15.15 -2.75 -38.43
C GLN A 336 -14.85 -1.38 -39.09
N PRO A 337 -15.14 -1.15 -40.39
CA PRO A 337 -14.90 0.16 -41.01
C PRO A 337 -15.59 1.34 -40.32
N ALA A 338 -16.87 1.18 -39.92
CA ALA A 338 -17.60 2.25 -39.24
C ALA A 338 -17.09 2.46 -37.81
N THR A 339 -16.70 1.37 -37.12
CA THR A 339 -16.08 1.40 -35.80
C THR A 339 -14.75 2.16 -35.83
N ASP A 340 -13.89 1.86 -36.80
CA ASP A 340 -12.59 2.53 -36.95
C ASP A 340 -12.79 4.02 -37.26
N ALA A 341 -13.67 4.35 -38.20
CA ALA A 341 -13.98 5.74 -38.55
C ALA A 341 -14.54 6.55 -37.35
N ALA A 342 -15.35 5.93 -36.49
CA ALA A 342 -15.87 6.60 -35.29
C ALA A 342 -14.77 6.83 -34.24
N ASN A 343 -13.86 5.87 -34.05
CA ASN A 343 -12.75 6.01 -33.10
C ASN A 343 -11.68 6.99 -33.60
N GLU A 344 -11.46 7.10 -34.90
CA GLU A 344 -10.62 8.16 -35.49
C GLU A 344 -11.15 9.55 -35.12
N LYS A 345 -12.48 9.75 -35.08
CA LYS A 345 -13.07 11.00 -34.60
C LYS A 345 -12.85 11.23 -33.10
N VAL A 346 -12.89 10.17 -32.29
CA VAL A 346 -12.60 10.25 -30.84
C VAL A 346 -11.15 10.70 -30.62
N GLU A 347 -10.19 10.11 -31.33
CA GLU A 347 -8.78 10.51 -31.27
C GLU A 347 -8.59 11.96 -31.70
N ARG A 348 -9.24 12.37 -32.80
CA ARG A 348 -9.20 13.76 -33.28
C ARG A 348 -9.74 14.75 -32.24
N VAL A 349 -10.77 14.39 -31.48
CA VAL A 349 -11.29 15.23 -30.39
C VAL A 349 -10.25 15.38 -29.27
N TRP A 350 -9.46 14.34 -28.97
CA TRP A 350 -8.34 14.48 -28.03
C TRP A 350 -7.25 15.40 -28.55
N GLU A 351 -6.91 15.33 -29.85
CA GLU A 351 -5.93 16.23 -30.46
C GLU A 351 -6.40 17.69 -30.52
N ALA A 352 -7.71 17.92 -30.59
CA ALA A 352 -8.31 19.26 -30.56
C ALA A 352 -8.59 19.78 -29.16
N ALA A 353 -8.34 18.99 -28.11
CA ALA A 353 -8.26 19.53 -26.77
C ALA A 353 -7.12 20.55 -26.75
N PRO A 354 -7.37 21.80 -26.35
CA PRO A 354 -6.31 22.79 -26.29
C PRO A 354 -5.21 22.29 -25.35
N ASN A 355 -3.96 22.30 -25.83
CA ASN A 355 -2.76 22.23 -25.00
C ASN A 355 -2.45 23.60 -24.36
N ASP A 356 -3.48 24.44 -24.17
CA ASP A 356 -3.38 25.85 -23.74
C ASP A 356 -4.16 26.08 -22.42
#